data_AF-A0A1G2Q955-F1
#
_entry.id   AF-A0A1G2Q955-F1
#
_cell.length_a   1.000
_cell.length_b   1.000
_cell.length_c   1.000
_cell.angle_alpha   90.00
_cell.angle_beta   90.00
_cell.angle_gamma   90.00
#
_symmetry.space_group_name_H-M   'P 1'
#
loop_
_entity.id
_entity.type
_entity.pdbx_description
1 polymer ?
#
loop_
_entity_poly.entity_id
_entity_poly.type
_entity_poly.pdbx_seq_one_letter_code
_entity_poly.pdbx_strand_id
1 'polypeptide(L)'
;MINKITAFFGSLMFVIGLLGFFMPNVLYLIQFDLFQSFIYVVLGAIGLKLGFGQSTTKSQLTYLQGLAITNLLLMMIGIFWPNLGDIVHLEVPEHFFHGAVGLTSALAADYFRKRQTIQ
;
A
#
# COMPACT_ATOMS: atom_id res chain seq x y z
N MET A 1 -9.65 -16.60 2.81
CA MET A 1 -9.90 -15.63 1.72
C MET A 1 -9.21 -14.29 2.03
N ILE A 2 -9.42 -13.71 3.21
CA ILE A 2 -8.70 -12.49 3.63
C ILE A 2 -7.17 -12.67 3.58
N ASN A 3 -6.65 -13.82 3.98
CA ASN A 3 -5.23 -14.17 3.87
C ASN A 3 -4.67 -14.01 2.44
N LYS A 4 -5.40 -14.47 1.42
CA LYS A 4 -5.00 -14.32 0.01
C LYS A 4 -4.98 -12.85 -0.43
N ILE A 5 -5.97 -12.07 0.02
CA ILE A 5 -6.02 -10.62 -0.29
C ILE A 5 -4.90 -9.87 0.44
N THR A 6 -4.66 -10.16 1.71
CA THR A 6 -3.53 -9.59 2.46
C THR A 6 -2.20 -9.96 1.81
N ALA A 7 -2.02 -11.22 1.39
CA ALA A 7 -0.83 -11.67 0.67
C ALA A 7 -0.68 -10.94 -0.67
N PHE A 8 -1.77 -10.74 -1.41
CA PHE A 8 -1.76 -9.97 -2.66
C PHE A 8 -1.27 -8.54 -2.45
N PHE A 9 -1.88 -7.79 -1.53
CA PHE A 9 -1.44 -6.42 -1.24
C PHE A 9 -0.01 -6.36 -0.70
N GLY A 10 0.36 -7.31 0.16
CA GLY A 10 1.74 -7.45 0.64
C GLY A 10 2.73 -7.68 -0.50
N SER A 11 2.39 -8.57 -1.43
CA SER A 11 3.23 -8.87 -2.60
C SER A 11 3.34 -7.66 -3.52
N LEU A 12 2.22 -6.98 -3.78
CA LEU A 12 2.17 -5.78 -4.62
C LEU A 12 3.10 -4.69 -4.06
N MET A 13 2.95 -4.34 -2.78
CA MET A 13 3.81 -3.34 -2.13
C MET A 13 5.27 -3.77 -2.13
N PHE A 14 5.55 -5.04 -1.82
CA PHE A 14 6.92 -5.54 -1.76
C PHE A 14 7.62 -5.47 -3.12
N VAL A 15 6.95 -5.92 -4.19
CA VAL A 15 7.48 -5.89 -5.56
C VAL A 15 7.69 -4.45 -6.02
N ILE A 16 6.72 -3.57 -5.80
CA ILE A 16 6.83 -2.15 -6.21
C ILE A 16 7.96 -1.46 -5.44
N GLY A 17 8.05 -1.67 -4.13
CA GLY A 17 9.14 -1.14 -3.32
C GLY A 17 10.51 -1.64 -3.78
N LEU A 18 10.63 -2.94 -4.06
CA LEU A 18 11.88 -3.50 -4.61
C LEU A 18 12.22 -2.91 -5.98
N LEU A 19 11.25 -2.76 -6.88
CA LEU A 19 11.48 -2.14 -8.18
C LEU A 19 11.96 -0.70 -8.03
N GLY A 20 11.41 0.07 -7.09
CA GLY A 20 11.86 1.44 -6.81
C GLY A 20 13.33 1.55 -6.40
N PHE A 21 13.88 0.55 -5.69
CA PHE A 21 15.32 0.51 -5.36
C PHE A 21 16.22 0.34 -6.59
N PHE A 22 15.82 -0.49 -7.56
CA PHE A 22 16.65 -0.83 -8.72
C PHE A 22 16.35 0.01 -9.96
N MET A 23 15.15 0.58 -10.02
CA MET A 23 14.62 1.32 -11.16
C MET A 23 13.92 2.58 -10.64
N PRO A 24 14.65 3.65 -10.29
CA PRO A 24 14.07 4.86 -9.70
C PRO A 24 12.99 5.50 -10.58
N ASN A 25 13.05 5.26 -11.90
CA ASN A 25 12.04 5.64 -12.88
C ASN A 25 11.33 4.39 -13.41
N VAL A 26 10.41 3.82 -12.62
CA VAL A 26 9.64 2.66 -13.07
C VAL A 26 8.69 3.12 -14.18
N LEU A 27 8.91 2.60 -15.39
CA LEU A 27 8.08 2.86 -16.58
C LEU A 27 7.97 4.33 -16.99
N TYR A 28 8.89 5.21 -16.57
CA TYR A 28 8.81 6.66 -16.80
C TYR A 28 7.53 7.34 -16.27
N LEU A 29 6.77 6.63 -15.43
CA LEU A 29 5.49 7.09 -14.90
C LEU A 29 5.57 7.31 -13.39
N ILE A 30 6.42 6.57 -12.70
CA ILE A 30 6.50 6.63 -11.24
C ILE A 30 7.96 6.81 -10.84
N GLN A 31 8.21 7.89 -10.11
CA GLN A 31 9.52 8.26 -9.60
C GLN A 31 9.61 7.86 -8.13
N PHE A 32 9.93 6.60 -7.87
CA PHE A 32 10.08 6.15 -6.49
C PHE A 32 11.41 6.64 -5.93
N ASP A 33 11.35 7.62 -5.03
CA ASP A 33 12.49 7.93 -4.20
C ASP A 33 12.84 6.74 -3.27
N LEU A 34 14.07 6.76 -2.73
CA LEU A 34 14.60 5.69 -1.89
C LEU A 34 13.74 5.48 -0.63
N PHE A 35 13.17 6.54 -0.10
CA PHE A 35 12.39 6.52 1.14
C PHE A 35 11.02 5.88 0.92
N GLN A 36 10.32 6.25 -0.16
CA GLN A 36 9.06 5.66 -0.60
C GLN A 36 9.25 4.17 -0.95
N SER A 37 10.33 3.82 -1.65
CA SER A 37 10.71 2.44 -1.94
C SER A 37 10.88 1.61 -0.65
N PHE A 38 11.58 2.17 0.34
CA PHE A 38 11.77 1.53 1.63
C PHE A 38 10.44 1.31 2.38
N ILE A 39 9.58 2.33 2.42
CA ILE A 39 8.25 2.23 3.05
C ILE A 39 7.45 1.08 2.43
N TYR A 40 7.42 0.97 1.10
CA TYR A 40 6.68 -0.10 0.43
C TYR A 40 7.26 -1.48 0.67
N VAL A 41 8.59 -1.62 0.73
CA VAL A 41 9.21 -2.90 1.09
C VAL A 41 8.82 -3.31 2.50
N VAL A 42 8.84 -2.39 3.46
CA VAL A 42 8.44 -2.68 4.84
C VAL A 42 6.95 -3.05 4.92
N LEU A 43 6.06 -2.26 4.32
CA LEU A 43 4.63 -2.55 4.28
C LEU A 43 4.32 -3.86 3.55
N GLY A 44 5.07 -4.14 2.48
CA GLY A 44 4.97 -5.36 1.71
C GLY A 44 5.40 -6.59 2.51
N ALA A 45 6.54 -6.53 3.19
CA ALA A 45 7.03 -7.60 4.06
C ALA A 45 6.05 -7.92 5.20
N ILE A 46 5.46 -6.89 5.82
CA ILE A 46 4.40 -7.06 6.83
C ILE A 46 3.18 -7.76 6.22
N GLY A 47 2.70 -7.30 5.06
CA GLY A 47 1.56 -7.91 4.37
C GLY A 47 1.81 -9.36 3.97
N LEU A 48 3.00 -9.68 3.46
CA LEU A 48 3.40 -11.04 3.12
C LEU A 48 3.43 -11.94 4.35
N LYS A 49 4.05 -11.49 5.45
CA LYS A 49 4.07 -12.22 6.71
C LYS A 49 2.65 -12.51 7.22
N LEU A 50 1.76 -11.52 7.16
CA LEU A 50 0.38 -11.66 7.61
C LEU A 50 -0.48 -12.51 6.67
N GLY A 51 -0.22 -12.45 5.37
CA GLY A 51 -1.00 -13.14 4.33
C GLY A 51 -0.63 -14.61 4.15
N PHE A 52 0.66 -14.93 4.20
CA PHE A 52 1.18 -16.30 4.08
C PHE A 52 1.39 -17.00 5.43
N GLY A 53 1.50 -16.26 6.53
CA GLY A 53 1.62 -16.82 7.87
C GLY A 53 0.28 -17.19 8.52
N GLN A 54 0.35 -17.80 9.71
CA GLN A 54 -0.82 -18.07 10.56
C GLN A 54 -1.19 -16.84 11.38
N SER A 55 -1.71 -15.81 10.70
CA SER A 55 -2.15 -14.57 11.36
C SER A 55 -3.65 -14.54 11.59
N THR A 56 -4.07 -13.81 12.62
CA THR A 56 -5.49 -13.63 12.91
C THR A 56 -6.16 -12.72 11.89
N THR A 57 -7.47 -12.92 11.67
CA THR A 57 -8.29 -12.03 10.82
C THR A 57 -8.22 -10.58 11.29
N LYS A 58 -8.14 -10.34 12.61
CA LYS A 58 -8.02 -9.00 13.18
C LYS A 58 -6.73 -8.30 12.72
N SER A 59 -5.59 -8.99 12.82
CA SER A 59 -4.29 -8.45 12.37
C SER A 59 -4.30 -8.12 10.87
N GLN A 60 -4.90 -8.99 10.06
CA GLN A 60 -5.04 -8.79 8.61
C GLN A 60 -5.96 -7.60 8.28
N LEU A 61 -7.05 -7.42 9.01
CA LEU A 61 -7.94 -6.25 8.89
C LEU A 61 -7.24 -4.95 9.27
N THR A 62 -6.51 -4.93 10.38
CA THR A 62 -5.74 -3.77 10.82
C THR A 62 -4.69 -3.40 9.78
N TYR A 63 -4.01 -4.39 9.18
CA TYR A 63 -3.08 -4.15 8.08
C TYR A 63 -3.75 -3.51 6.87
N LEU A 64 -4.87 -4.06 6.38
CA LEU A 64 -5.58 -3.51 5.22
C LEU A 64 -6.09 -2.08 5.48
N GLN A 65 -6.54 -1.79 6.70
CA GLN A 65 -6.95 -0.44 7.11
C GLN A 65 -5.76 0.52 7.18
N GLY A 66 -4.64 0.08 7.75
CA GLY A 66 -3.41 0.86 7.79
C GLY A 66 -2.91 1.18 6.38
N LEU A 67 -2.88 0.18 5.50
CA LEU A 67 -2.51 0.34 4.09
C LEU A 67 -3.43 1.34 3.37
N ALA A 68 -4.74 1.26 3.61
CA ALA A 68 -5.72 2.17 3.06
C ALA A 68 -5.47 3.61 3.52
N ILE A 69 -5.34 3.84 4.82
CA ILE A 69 -5.11 5.16 5.41
C ILE A 69 -3.80 5.74 4.90
N THR A 70 -2.71 4.99 4.94
CA THR A 70 -1.40 5.47 4.46
C THR A 70 -1.45 5.89 3.01
N ASN A 71 -2.02 5.07 2.12
CA ASN A 71 -2.06 5.39 0.69
C ASN A 71 -3.05 6.52 0.37
N LEU A 72 -4.20 6.60 1.02
CA LEU A 72 -5.11 7.73 0.82
C LEU A 72 -4.51 9.04 1.32
N LEU A 73 -3.76 9.01 2.42
CA LEU A 73 -3.03 10.18 2.90
C LEU A 73 -1.93 10.59 1.91
N LEU A 74 -1.16 9.64 1.37
CA LEU A 74 -0.14 9.94 0.36
C LEU A 74 -0.75 10.51 -0.93
N MET A 75 -1.89 9.98 -1.38
CA MET A 75 -2.65 10.57 -2.49
C MET A 75 -3.05 12.01 -2.17
N MET A 76 -3.63 12.27 -1.00
CA MET A 76 -4.04 13.62 -0.60
C MET A 76 -2.85 14.57 -0.50
N ILE A 77 -1.76 14.14 0.15
CA ILE A 77 -0.54 14.94 0.27
C ILE A 77 -0.01 15.26 -1.13
N GLY A 78 0.04 14.31 -2.04
CA GLY A 78 0.51 14.56 -3.41
C GLY A 78 -0.34 15.55 -4.18
N ILE A 79 -1.67 15.48 -4.05
CA ILE A 79 -2.59 16.44 -4.70
C ILE A 79 -2.34 17.88 -4.24
N PHE A 80 -2.10 18.08 -2.93
CA PHE A 80 -1.98 19.42 -2.35
C PHE A 80 -0.54 19.91 -2.21
N TRP A 81 0.43 18.99 -2.19
CA TRP A 81 1.83 19.22 -1.87
C TRP A 81 2.73 18.26 -2.67
N PRO A 82 2.72 18.34 -4.02
CA PRO A 82 3.40 17.39 -4.90
C PRO A 82 4.93 17.35 -4.70
N ASN A 83 5.50 18.39 -4.09
CA ASN A 83 6.90 18.42 -3.70
C ASN A 83 7.01 18.74 -2.19
N LEU A 84 7.11 17.69 -1.36
CA LEU A 84 7.24 17.81 0.09
C LEU A 84 8.71 18.09 0.47
N GLY A 85 9.17 19.30 0.14
CA GLY A 85 10.50 19.81 0.51
C GLY A 85 11.66 19.07 -0.15
N ASP A 86 11.51 18.63 -1.41
CA ASP A 86 12.44 17.83 -2.21
C ASP A 86 12.72 16.42 -1.67
N ILE A 87 12.06 16.02 -0.56
CA ILE A 87 12.24 14.70 0.07
C ILE A 87 11.35 13.65 -0.57
N VAL A 88 10.11 14.03 -0.93
CA VAL A 88 9.14 13.15 -1.60
C VAL A 88 8.58 13.87 -2.82
N HIS A 89 8.81 13.29 -3.99
CA HIS A 89 8.27 13.76 -5.26
C HIS A 89 7.04 12.92 -5.59
N LEU A 90 5.86 13.49 -5.38
CA LEU A 90 4.62 12.82 -5.72
C LEU A 90 4.18 13.36 -7.08
N GLU A 91 4.60 12.66 -8.15
CA GLU A 91 4.15 12.97 -9.50
C GLU A 91 2.68 12.54 -9.68
N VAL A 92 1.99 13.16 -10.65
CA VAL A 92 0.58 12.90 -10.94
C VAL A 92 0.23 11.39 -11.03
N PRO A 93 1.03 10.52 -11.69
CA PRO A 93 0.73 9.09 -11.75
C PRO A 93 0.81 8.38 -10.38
N GLU A 94 1.63 8.89 -9.45
CA GLU A 94 1.77 8.32 -8.11
C GLU A 94 0.51 8.54 -7.27
N HIS A 95 -0.15 9.67 -7.44
CA HIS A 95 -1.41 9.94 -6.73
C HIS A 95 -2.49 8.95 -7.15
N PHE A 96 -2.54 8.60 -8.43
CA PHE A 96 -3.47 7.58 -8.93
C PHE A 96 -3.14 6.20 -8.37
N PHE A 97 -1.85 5.84 -8.30
CA PHE A 97 -1.42 4.59 -7.69
C PHE A 97 -1.85 4.52 -6.21
N HIS A 98 -1.50 5.54 -5.43
CA HIS A 98 -1.90 5.67 -4.04
C HIS A 98 -3.42 5.64 -3.85
N GLY A 99 -4.17 6.37 -4.66
CA GLY A 99 -5.63 6.37 -4.63
C GLY A 99 -6.22 4.99 -4.91
N ALA A 100 -5.72 4.30 -5.94
CA ALA A 100 -6.17 2.97 -6.30
C ALA A 100 -5.89 1.94 -5.21
N VAL A 101 -4.66 1.90 -4.68
CA VAL A 101 -4.27 1.00 -3.58
C VAL A 101 -5.07 1.33 -2.32
N GLY A 102 -5.17 2.61 -1.98
CA GLY A 102 -5.88 3.10 -0.81
C GLY A 102 -7.36 2.71 -0.82
N LEU A 103 -8.05 2.99 -1.93
CA LEU A 103 -9.47 2.66 -2.09
C LEU A 103 -9.71 1.15 -2.10
N THR A 104 -8.93 0.39 -2.87
CA THR A 104 -9.15 -1.06 -2.99
C THR A 104 -8.86 -1.80 -1.68
N SER A 105 -7.85 -1.39 -0.92
CA SER A 105 -7.57 -1.95 0.42
C SER A 105 -8.63 -1.56 1.45
N ALA A 106 -9.19 -0.34 1.38
CA ALA A 106 -10.31 0.08 2.21
C ALA A 106 -11.56 -0.77 1.95
N LEU A 107 -11.92 -0.97 0.68
CA LEU A 107 -13.05 -1.81 0.27
C LEU A 107 -12.86 -3.26 0.70
N ALA A 108 -11.65 -3.80 0.55
CA ALA A 108 -11.33 -5.14 1.04
C ALA A 108 -11.51 -5.25 2.56
N ALA A 109 -11.01 -4.27 3.32
CA ALA A 109 -11.16 -4.24 4.77
C ALA A 109 -12.63 -4.17 5.21
N ASP A 110 -13.44 -3.30 4.60
CA ASP A 110 -14.87 -3.18 4.90
C ASP A 110 -15.64 -4.46 4.59
N TYR A 111 -15.37 -5.07 3.43
CA TYR A 111 -15.98 -6.34 3.03
C TYR A 111 -15.77 -7.45 4.07
N PHE A 112 -14.52 -7.62 4.53
CA PHE A 112 -14.23 -8.65 5.54
C PHE A 112 -14.73 -8.29 6.93
N ARG A 113 -14.72 -7.01 7.32
CA ARG A 113 -15.28 -6.55 8.60
C ARG A 113 -16.77 -6.90 8.69
N LYS A 114 -17.55 -6.60 7.64
CA LYS A 114 -18.98 -6.92 7.58
C LYS A 114 -19.27 -8.42 7.64
N ARG A 115 -18.38 -9.25 7.07
CA ARG A 115 -18.53 -10.72 7.16
C ARG A 115 -18.25 -11.28 8.54
N GLN A 116 -17.46 -10.58 9.38
CA GLN A 116 -17.23 -11.01 10.76
C GLN A 116 -18.39 -10.70 11.70
N THR A 117 -19.19 -9.67 11.40
CA THR A 117 -20.32 -9.27 12.26
C THR A 117 -21.60 -10.11 12.03
N ILE A 118 -21.61 -10.96 11.00
CA ILE A 118 -22.75 -11.81 10.61
C ILE A 118 -22.55 -13.27 11.08
N GLN A 119 -21.39 -13.59 11.68
CA GLN A 119 -21.06 -14.89 12.27
C GLN A 119 -21.19 -14.83 13.78
#